data_AF-A0A4U0VJ16-F1
#
_entry.id   AF-A0A4U0VJ16-F1
#
_cell.length_a   1.000
_cell.length_b   1.000
_cell.length_c   1.000
_cell.angle_alpha   90.00
_cell.angle_beta   90.00
_cell.angle_gamma   90.00
#
_symmetry.space_group_name_H-M   'P 1'
#
loop_
_entity.id
_entity.type
_entity.pdbx_description
1 polymer ?
#
loop_
_entity_poly.entity_id
_entity_poly.type
_entity_poly.pdbx_seq_one_letter_code
_entity_poly.pdbx_strand_id
1 'polypeptide(L)'
;IGWDVFTLEYRVDAPIDVIITPWASKQYLKVFNFLWRVKRVEFALGSTWRRCMTGARGVLATVSDKVGDDWKIARGAIGEMIHFVNQLQYYILFEVIEASWESLQKAIRKPNATLDDLIEAHSTYLKSITRKGLLGSQTIDFTSQLHKLLKGMLAYKDAVDGLYSFSVAEFTRRQEASARIETRTAAGKWGITERDHSNDHRLASPSGPNRRDADSPLPASFMGFAADEDAMLPALRTRLAELSADFRRSVEVLLGDLAYQPDPDMRFLGVVMNFNDVYHPVRRSKKRADRDGRAKETPQQQQVGGAEQKGKEAALKA
;
A
#
# COMPACT_ATOMS: atom_id res chain seq x y z
N ILE A 1 3.36 11.19 5.89
CA ILE A 1 3.55 10.53 7.21
C ILE A 1 2.50 11.11 8.16
N GLY A 2 1.77 10.28 8.91
CA GLY A 2 0.61 10.70 9.74
C GLY A 2 -0.68 9.91 9.51
N TRP A 3 -0.79 9.21 8.37
CA TRP A 3 -1.98 8.44 8.00
C TRP A 3 -2.32 7.29 8.95
N ASP A 4 -1.32 6.72 9.64
CA ASP A 4 -1.51 5.57 10.55
C ASP A 4 -1.77 6.00 12.00
N VAL A 5 -1.67 7.31 12.31
CA VAL A 5 -1.86 7.88 13.66
C VAL A 5 -3.19 8.65 13.75
N PHE A 6 -3.72 9.11 12.62
CA PHE A 6 -4.98 9.84 12.59
C PHE A 6 -6.16 8.95 12.99
N THR A 7 -6.91 9.39 14.00
CA THR A 7 -8.15 8.76 14.43
C THR A 7 -9.19 9.80 14.79
N LEU A 8 -10.45 9.48 14.56
CA LEU A 8 -11.58 10.28 15.02
C LEU A 8 -12.21 9.58 16.22
N GLU A 9 -12.43 10.32 17.31
CA GLU A 9 -13.16 9.85 18.47
C GLU A 9 -14.40 10.73 18.64
N TYR A 10 -15.57 10.10 18.75
CA TYR A 10 -16.81 10.81 19.07
C TYR A 10 -17.01 10.77 20.59
N ARG A 11 -16.97 11.94 21.23
CA ARG A 11 -17.23 12.09 22.67
C ARG A 11 -18.73 12.06 22.89
N VAL A 12 -19.19 11.02 23.61
CA VAL A 12 -20.60 10.84 23.97
C VAL A 12 -20.73 11.10 25.46
N ASP A 13 -21.58 12.06 25.80
CA ASP A 13 -21.94 12.37 27.18
C ASP A 13 -23.33 11.81 27.51
N ALA A 14 -23.63 11.73 28.80
CA ALA A 14 -24.95 11.36 29.27
C ALA A 14 -26.02 12.31 28.69
N PRO A 15 -27.21 11.81 28.29
CA PRO A 15 -27.72 10.44 28.51
C PRO A 15 -27.52 9.46 27.33
N ILE A 16 -26.79 9.85 26.29
CA ILE A 16 -26.70 9.07 25.03
C ILE A 16 -25.72 7.89 25.16
N ASP A 17 -24.83 7.96 26.15
CA ASP A 17 -23.85 6.92 26.51
C ASP A 17 -24.48 5.58 26.91
N VAL A 18 -25.75 5.59 27.33
CA VAL A 18 -26.54 4.37 27.61
C VAL A 18 -26.71 3.52 26.34
N ILE A 19 -26.92 4.16 25.18
CA ILE A 19 -27.06 3.46 23.89
C ILE A 19 -25.67 3.30 23.24
N ILE A 20 -24.90 4.39 23.17
CA ILE A 20 -23.55 4.37 22.59
C ILE A 20 -22.53 4.03 23.66
N THR A 21 -22.47 2.75 23.99
CA THR A 21 -21.57 2.23 25.02
C THR A 21 -20.09 2.37 24.61
N PRO A 22 -19.14 2.31 25.58
CA PRO A 22 -17.71 2.25 25.26
C PRO A 22 -17.32 1.07 24.36
N TRP A 23 -18.08 -0.03 24.39
CA TRP A 23 -17.89 -1.14 23.45
C TRP A 23 -18.24 -0.73 22.02
N ALA A 24 -19.35 -0.01 21.83
CA ALA A 24 -19.75 0.50 20.53
C ALA A 24 -18.71 1.45 19.93
N SER A 25 -18.19 2.38 20.72
CA SER A 25 -17.13 3.31 20.29
C SER A 25 -15.89 2.56 19.78
N LYS A 26 -15.50 1.45 20.44
CA LYS A 26 -14.40 0.59 19.95
C LYS A 26 -14.72 -0.09 18.61
N GLN A 27 -15.96 -0.51 18.38
CA GLN A 27 -16.34 -1.10 17.09
C GLN A 27 -16.33 -0.05 15.97
N TYR A 28 -16.88 1.14 16.22
CA TYR A 28 -16.80 2.24 15.27
C TYR A 28 -15.37 2.63 14.94
N LEU A 29 -14.49 2.67 15.95
CA LEU A 29 -13.07 2.95 15.75
C LEU A 29 -12.39 1.90 14.86
N LYS A 30 -12.74 0.61 15.01
CA LYS A 30 -12.21 -0.46 14.12
C LYS A 30 -12.67 -0.25 12.68
N VAL A 31 -13.97 0.01 12.47
CA VAL A 31 -14.55 0.26 11.14
C VAL A 31 -13.91 1.49 10.51
N PHE A 32 -13.81 2.59 11.26
CA PHE A 32 -13.18 3.83 10.82
C PHE A 32 -11.72 3.59 10.37
N ASN A 33 -10.91 2.94 11.21
CA ASN A 33 -9.51 2.67 10.89
C ASN A 33 -9.34 1.80 9.64
N PHE A 34 -10.27 0.89 9.37
CA PHE A 34 -10.26 0.11 8.16
C PHE A 34 -10.64 0.95 6.93
N LEU A 35 -11.77 1.66 6.98
CA LEU A 35 -12.21 2.56 5.92
C LEU A 35 -11.16 3.62 5.59
N TRP A 36 -10.51 4.17 6.61
CA TRP A 36 -9.45 5.16 6.45
C TRP A 36 -8.24 4.60 5.69
N ARG A 37 -7.83 3.36 5.97
CA ARG A 37 -6.76 2.69 5.21
C ARG A 37 -7.15 2.44 3.77
N VAL A 38 -8.39 2.00 3.51
CA VAL A 38 -8.90 1.83 2.15
C VAL A 38 -8.90 3.17 1.41
N LYS A 39 -9.34 4.26 2.07
CA LYS A 39 -9.38 5.60 1.49
C LYS A 39 -7.98 6.15 1.21
N ARG A 40 -7.00 5.88 2.07
CA ARG A 40 -5.59 6.23 1.83
C ARG A 40 -5.08 5.61 0.54
N VAL A 41 -5.34 4.32 0.32
CA VAL A 41 -4.87 3.61 -0.89
C VAL A 41 -5.59 4.13 -2.13
N GLU A 42 -6.90 4.35 -2.07
CA GLU A 42 -7.66 4.96 -3.18
C GLU A 42 -7.08 6.31 -3.58
N PHE A 43 -6.86 7.20 -2.60
CA PHE A 43 -6.30 8.52 -2.87
C PHE A 43 -4.88 8.45 -3.46
N ALA A 44 -4.04 7.55 -2.94
CA ALA A 44 -2.68 7.35 -3.42
C ALA A 44 -2.67 6.84 -4.87
N LEU A 45 -3.43 5.79 -5.16
CA LEU A 45 -3.53 5.21 -6.51
C LEU A 45 -4.16 6.20 -7.50
N GLY A 46 -5.22 6.92 -7.10
CA GLY A 46 -5.86 7.93 -7.93
C GLY A 46 -4.91 9.10 -8.27
N SER A 47 -4.09 9.52 -7.30
CA SER A 47 -3.06 10.54 -7.52
C SER A 47 -1.97 10.06 -8.48
N THR A 48 -1.49 8.82 -8.31
CA THR A 48 -0.50 8.22 -9.20
C THR A 48 -1.06 8.02 -10.60
N TRP A 49 -2.28 7.52 -10.74
CA TRP A 49 -2.97 7.36 -12.03
C TRP A 49 -3.09 8.68 -12.78
N ARG A 50 -3.54 9.75 -12.11
CA ARG A 50 -3.62 11.09 -12.69
C ARG A 50 -2.27 11.54 -13.22
N ARG A 51 -1.20 11.36 -12.43
CA ARG A 51 0.17 11.72 -12.81
C ARG A 51 0.67 10.91 -14.02
N CYS A 52 0.37 9.61 -14.06
CA CYS A 52 0.70 8.75 -15.19
C CYS A 52 0.01 9.19 -16.49
N MET A 53 -1.25 9.62 -16.40
CA MET A 53 -2.07 10.01 -17.55
C MET A 53 -1.78 11.43 -18.06
N THR A 54 -1.48 12.38 -17.17
CA THR A 54 -1.03 13.71 -17.59
C THR A 54 0.42 13.67 -18.09
N GLY A 55 1.31 12.97 -17.39
CA GLY A 55 2.71 12.79 -17.79
C GLY A 55 2.88 12.09 -19.13
N ALA A 56 1.94 11.20 -19.50
CA ALA A 56 1.91 10.52 -20.81
C ALA A 56 1.88 11.48 -22.01
N ARG A 57 1.38 12.71 -21.84
CA ARG A 57 1.30 13.73 -22.91
C ARG A 57 2.51 14.67 -22.96
N GLY A 58 3.45 14.55 -22.01
CA GLY A 58 4.60 15.44 -21.89
C GLY A 58 5.87 14.63 -21.67
N VAL A 59 6.46 14.78 -20.47
CA VAL A 59 7.72 14.14 -20.05
C VAL A 59 7.79 12.67 -20.49
N LEU A 60 6.76 11.86 -20.20
CA LEU A 60 6.83 10.41 -20.45
C LEU A 60 6.78 10.05 -21.94
N ALA A 61 6.20 10.90 -22.79
CA ALA A 61 6.18 10.68 -24.24
C ALA A 61 7.60 10.81 -24.83
N THR A 62 8.37 11.76 -24.33
CA THR A 62 9.72 12.09 -24.83
C THR A 62 10.80 11.07 -24.46
N VAL A 63 10.53 10.21 -23.46
CA VAL A 63 11.40 9.11 -23.03
C VAL A 63 10.79 7.74 -23.32
N SER A 64 9.75 7.70 -24.15
CA SER A 64 8.97 6.49 -24.44
C SER A 64 9.78 5.37 -25.09
N ASP A 65 10.87 5.70 -25.78
CA ASP A 65 11.82 4.75 -26.36
C ASP A 65 12.57 3.93 -25.28
N LYS A 66 12.80 4.50 -24.09
CA LYS A 66 13.55 3.84 -23.01
C LYS A 66 12.65 3.19 -21.96
N VAL A 67 11.54 3.83 -21.61
CA VAL A 67 10.65 3.41 -20.50
C VAL A 67 9.19 3.19 -20.91
N GLY A 68 8.87 3.25 -22.21
CA GLY A 68 7.49 3.19 -22.70
C GLY A 68 6.76 1.90 -22.32
N ASP A 69 7.42 0.75 -22.44
CA ASP A 69 6.83 -0.54 -22.09
C ASP A 69 6.66 -0.70 -20.57
N ASP A 70 7.59 -0.17 -19.79
CA ASP A 70 7.49 -0.13 -18.32
C ASP A 70 6.23 0.63 -17.88
N TRP A 71 5.97 1.78 -18.51
CA TRP A 71 4.77 2.57 -18.24
C TRP A 71 3.47 1.90 -18.68
N LYS A 72 3.48 1.11 -19.76
CA LYS A 72 2.30 0.33 -20.17
C LYS A 72 1.95 -0.71 -19.11
N ILE A 73 2.95 -1.48 -18.67
CA ILE A 73 2.78 -2.51 -17.62
C ILE A 73 2.33 -1.85 -16.31
N ALA A 74 2.98 -0.74 -15.92
CA ALA A 74 2.64 -0.02 -14.69
C ALA A 74 1.18 0.47 -14.68
N ARG A 75 0.70 1.03 -15.81
CA ARG A 75 -0.71 1.45 -15.93
C ARG A 75 -1.67 0.27 -15.81
N GLY A 76 -1.37 -0.87 -16.41
CA GLY A 76 -2.19 -2.09 -16.28
C GLY A 76 -2.36 -2.50 -14.82
N ALA A 77 -1.25 -2.64 -14.10
CA ALA A 77 -1.27 -3.04 -12.69
C ALA A 77 -1.95 -1.99 -11.78
N ILE A 78 -1.76 -0.69 -12.02
CA ILE A 78 -2.49 0.36 -11.28
C ILE A 78 -3.99 0.23 -11.55
N GLY A 79 -4.40 -0.03 -12.80
CA GLY A 79 -5.79 -0.25 -13.16
C GLY A 79 -6.41 -1.41 -12.40
N GLU A 80 -5.70 -2.55 -12.28
CA GLU A 80 -6.12 -3.71 -11.49
C GLU A 80 -6.28 -3.35 -10.00
N MET A 81 -5.32 -2.64 -9.41
CA MET A 81 -5.38 -2.22 -8.01
C MET A 81 -6.52 -1.22 -7.74
N ILE A 82 -6.75 -0.27 -8.65
CA ILE A 82 -7.86 0.69 -8.56
C ILE A 82 -9.19 -0.05 -8.64
N HIS A 83 -9.34 -0.98 -9.59
CA HIS A 83 -10.55 -1.79 -9.70
C HIS A 83 -10.82 -2.54 -8.40
N PHE A 84 -9.82 -3.22 -7.85
CA PHE A 84 -9.94 -3.93 -6.57
C PHE A 84 -10.43 -3.01 -5.44
N VAL A 85 -9.79 -1.84 -5.26
CA VAL A 85 -10.14 -0.91 -4.18
C VAL A 85 -11.55 -0.36 -4.37
N ASN A 86 -11.95 -0.08 -5.60
CA ASN A 86 -13.30 0.38 -5.91
C ASN A 86 -14.34 -0.69 -5.56
N GLN A 87 -14.16 -1.95 -5.99
CA GLN A 87 -15.09 -3.02 -5.65
C GLN A 87 -15.18 -3.26 -4.15
N LEU A 88 -14.05 -3.20 -3.43
CA LEU A 88 -14.04 -3.28 -1.98
C LEU A 88 -14.83 -2.13 -1.33
N GLN A 89 -14.67 -0.90 -1.80
CA GLN A 89 -15.41 0.25 -1.29
C GLN A 89 -16.91 0.14 -1.55
N TYR A 90 -17.31 -0.25 -2.76
CA TYR A 90 -18.72 -0.43 -3.10
C TYR A 90 -19.39 -1.44 -2.17
N TYR A 91 -18.74 -2.59 -1.95
CA TYR A 91 -19.24 -3.59 -1.02
C TYR A 91 -19.39 -3.07 0.41
N ILE A 92 -18.34 -2.45 0.97
CA ILE A 92 -18.39 -2.02 2.36
C ILE A 92 -19.43 -0.92 2.57
N LEU A 93 -19.48 0.06 1.66
CA LEU A 93 -20.34 1.23 1.83
C LEU A 93 -21.81 0.91 1.55
N PHE A 94 -22.11 0.23 0.44
CA PHE A 94 -23.49 -0.01 0.00
C PHE A 94 -24.05 -1.33 0.54
N GLU A 95 -23.36 -2.46 0.30
CA GLU A 95 -23.88 -3.78 0.66
C GLU A 95 -23.83 -4.04 2.18
N VAL A 96 -22.84 -3.49 2.87
CA VAL A 96 -22.65 -3.73 4.31
C VAL A 96 -23.22 -2.59 5.16
N ILE A 97 -22.69 -1.37 5.00
CA ILE A 97 -23.03 -0.25 5.88
C ILE A 97 -24.45 0.25 5.61
N GLU A 98 -24.77 0.61 4.37
CA GLU A 98 -26.10 1.16 4.02
C GLU A 98 -27.22 0.15 4.28
N ALA A 99 -27.06 -1.10 3.86
CA ALA A 99 -28.06 -2.14 4.13
C ALA A 99 -28.30 -2.40 5.64
N SER A 100 -27.23 -2.41 6.44
CA SER A 100 -27.34 -2.55 7.89
C SER A 100 -27.95 -1.29 8.53
N TRP A 101 -27.64 -0.11 7.99
CA TRP A 101 -28.16 1.17 8.45
C TRP A 101 -29.66 1.30 8.20
N GLU A 102 -30.15 0.89 7.04
CA GLU A 102 -31.58 0.84 6.73
C GLU A 102 -32.34 -0.05 7.72
N SER A 103 -31.76 -1.21 8.06
CA SER A 103 -32.31 -2.13 9.06
C SER A 103 -32.37 -1.49 10.46
N LEU A 104 -31.32 -0.76 10.86
CA LEU A 104 -31.30 -0.02 12.13
C LEU A 104 -32.36 1.08 12.14
N GLN A 105 -32.46 1.88 11.07
CA GLN A 105 -33.47 2.94 10.98
C GLN A 105 -34.89 2.40 11.08
N LYS A 106 -35.17 1.28 10.40
CA LYS A 106 -36.46 0.58 10.50
C LYS A 106 -36.75 0.12 11.93
N ALA A 107 -35.75 -0.40 12.64
CA ALA A 107 -35.91 -0.84 14.03
C ALA A 107 -36.19 0.34 14.98
N ILE A 108 -35.47 1.46 14.84
CA ILE A 108 -35.63 2.66 15.67
C ILE A 108 -36.98 3.34 15.43
N ARG A 109 -37.49 3.33 14.19
CA ARG A 109 -38.77 3.98 13.82
C ARG A 109 -40.02 3.17 14.18
N LYS A 110 -39.90 2.01 14.82
CA LYS A 110 -41.07 1.20 15.21
C LYS A 110 -41.92 1.98 16.24
N PRO A 111 -43.25 2.04 16.08
CA PRO A 111 -44.11 2.93 16.87
C PRO A 111 -44.23 2.60 18.37
N ASN A 112 -43.57 1.55 18.87
CA ASN A 112 -43.51 1.18 20.29
C ASN A 112 -42.11 0.74 20.72
N ALA A 113 -41.05 1.30 20.13
CA ALA A 113 -39.68 0.91 20.46
C ALA A 113 -39.29 1.39 21.88
N THR A 114 -38.88 0.44 22.71
CA THR A 114 -38.35 0.70 24.06
C THR A 114 -36.86 1.02 24.01
N LEU A 115 -36.30 1.57 25.10
CA LEU A 115 -34.86 1.83 25.19
C LEU A 115 -34.02 0.56 24.98
N ASP A 116 -34.47 -0.57 25.51
CA ASP A 116 -33.79 -1.86 25.32
C ASP A 116 -33.81 -2.30 23.86
N ASP A 117 -34.92 -2.08 23.15
CA ASP A 117 -35.01 -2.35 21.70
C ASP A 117 -33.99 -1.50 20.91
N LEU A 118 -33.76 -0.25 21.32
CA LEU A 118 -32.77 0.63 20.69
C LEU A 118 -31.34 0.12 20.93
N ILE A 119 -31.03 -0.29 22.16
CA ILE A 119 -29.72 -0.83 22.55
C ILE A 119 -29.44 -2.13 21.78
N GLU A 120 -30.43 -3.02 21.68
CA GLU A 120 -30.31 -4.28 20.94
C GLU A 120 -30.16 -4.05 19.43
N ALA A 121 -30.99 -3.16 18.85
CA ALA A 121 -30.92 -2.83 17.44
C ALA A 121 -29.55 -2.23 17.07
N HIS A 122 -29.02 -1.31 17.89
CA HIS A 122 -27.70 -0.71 17.69
C HIS A 122 -26.58 -1.74 17.82
N SER A 123 -26.65 -2.61 18.82
CA SER A 123 -25.70 -3.72 19.01
C SER A 123 -25.70 -4.68 17.82
N THR A 124 -26.88 -4.97 17.27
CA THR A 124 -27.06 -5.83 16.09
C THR A 124 -26.49 -5.18 14.84
N TYR A 125 -26.74 -3.88 14.64
CA TYR A 125 -26.14 -3.09 13.57
C TYR A 125 -24.60 -3.17 13.60
N LEU A 126 -24.00 -2.92 14.77
CA LEU A 126 -22.55 -2.96 14.93
C LEU A 126 -21.96 -4.35 14.69
N LYS A 127 -22.61 -5.41 15.17
CA LYS A 127 -22.20 -6.80 14.89
C LYS A 127 -22.31 -7.12 13.40
N SER A 128 -23.35 -6.64 12.73
CA SER A 128 -23.55 -6.83 11.28
C SER A 128 -22.42 -6.17 10.48
N ILE A 129 -22.18 -4.87 10.67
CA ILE A 129 -21.16 -4.14 9.89
C ILE A 129 -19.74 -4.63 10.17
N THR A 130 -19.45 -5.09 11.39
CA THR A 130 -18.11 -5.62 11.71
C THR A 130 -17.92 -7.01 11.11
N ARG A 131 -18.90 -7.90 11.20
CA ARG A 131 -18.82 -9.27 10.65
C ARG A 131 -18.79 -9.25 9.13
N LYS A 132 -19.76 -8.60 8.49
CA LYS A 132 -19.88 -8.51 7.02
C LYS A 132 -18.80 -7.59 6.43
N GLY A 133 -18.38 -6.56 7.16
CA GLY A 133 -17.29 -5.66 6.74
C GLY A 133 -15.89 -6.29 6.78
N LEU A 134 -15.77 -7.61 6.92
CA LEU A 134 -14.49 -8.35 6.93
C LEU A 134 -13.58 -8.01 8.14
N LEU A 135 -14.16 -7.45 9.21
CA LEU A 135 -13.46 -7.03 10.45
C LEU A 135 -13.75 -7.93 11.65
N GLY A 136 -14.65 -8.90 11.49
CA GLY A 136 -15.00 -9.87 12.52
C GLY A 136 -13.93 -10.95 12.66
N SER A 137 -13.83 -11.52 13.86
CA SER A 137 -13.06 -12.74 14.08
C SER A 137 -13.80 -13.91 13.42
N GLN A 138 -13.35 -14.29 12.23
CA GLN A 138 -13.79 -15.51 11.55
C GLN A 138 -12.67 -16.54 11.59
N THR A 139 -12.95 -17.76 11.13
CA THR A 139 -11.90 -18.79 10.93
C THR A 139 -10.81 -18.34 9.96
N ILE A 140 -11.12 -17.35 9.11
CA ILE A 140 -10.20 -16.73 8.16
C ILE A 140 -10.00 -15.26 8.57
N ASP A 141 -8.74 -14.86 8.73
CA ASP A 141 -8.37 -13.47 9.05
C ASP A 141 -8.33 -12.61 7.77
N PHE A 142 -9.51 -12.18 7.31
CA PHE A 142 -9.64 -11.28 6.16
C PHE A 142 -9.01 -9.91 6.42
N THR A 143 -9.03 -9.43 7.66
CA THR A 143 -8.45 -8.13 8.02
C THR A 143 -6.94 -8.13 7.74
N SER A 144 -6.22 -9.18 8.13
CA SER A 144 -4.79 -9.29 7.86
C SER A 144 -4.49 -9.44 6.36
N GLN A 145 -5.29 -10.22 5.63
CA GLN A 145 -5.15 -10.36 4.17
C GLN A 145 -5.33 -9.03 3.45
N LEU A 146 -6.39 -8.29 3.76
CA LEU A 146 -6.66 -6.98 3.20
C LEU A 146 -5.59 -5.97 3.61
N HIS A 147 -5.12 -5.99 4.86
CA HIS A 147 -4.04 -5.12 5.28
C HIS A 147 -2.75 -5.37 4.48
N LYS A 148 -2.40 -6.64 4.25
CA LYS A 148 -1.26 -7.01 3.40
C LYS A 148 -1.43 -6.51 1.96
N LEU A 149 -2.61 -6.69 1.38
CA LEU A 149 -2.95 -6.20 0.03
C LEU A 149 -2.81 -4.68 -0.08
N LEU A 150 -3.45 -3.93 0.82
CA LEU A 150 -3.40 -2.47 0.84
C LEU A 150 -1.96 -1.94 1.02
N LYS A 151 -1.17 -2.59 1.88
CA LYS A 151 0.26 -2.26 2.04
C LYS A 151 1.07 -2.55 0.76
N GLY A 152 0.79 -3.67 0.10
CA GLY A 152 1.40 -4.03 -1.18
C GLY A 152 1.10 -3.00 -2.27
N MET A 153 -0.14 -2.50 -2.36
CA MET A 153 -0.52 -1.45 -3.32
C MET A 153 0.22 -0.13 -3.08
N LEU A 154 0.42 0.26 -1.81
CA LEU A 154 1.22 1.44 -1.48
C LEU A 154 2.70 1.26 -1.87
N ALA A 155 3.27 0.08 -1.60
CA ALA A 155 4.63 -0.24 -2.03
C ALA A 155 4.79 -0.23 -3.56
N TYR A 156 3.77 -0.71 -4.29
CA TYR A 156 3.73 -0.63 -5.75
C TYR A 156 3.69 0.82 -6.23
N LYS A 157 2.80 1.63 -5.65
CA LYS A 157 2.73 3.07 -5.91
C LYS A 157 4.10 3.73 -5.69
N ASP A 158 4.83 3.39 -4.64
CA ASP A 158 6.13 3.99 -4.35
C ASP A 158 7.19 3.56 -5.38
N ALA A 159 7.14 2.33 -5.89
CA ALA A 159 7.97 1.89 -7.00
C ALA A 159 7.63 2.62 -8.32
N VAL A 160 6.35 2.88 -8.59
CA VAL A 160 5.91 3.69 -9.74
C VAL A 160 6.39 5.13 -9.61
N ASP A 161 6.35 5.71 -8.41
CA ASP A 161 6.91 7.04 -8.18
C ASP A 161 8.43 7.06 -8.46
N GLY A 162 9.16 6.00 -8.13
CA GLY A 162 10.55 5.82 -8.52
C GLY A 162 10.76 5.79 -10.03
N LEU A 163 9.91 5.06 -10.76
CA LEU A 163 9.91 5.06 -12.24
C LEU A 163 9.60 6.44 -12.82
N TYR A 164 8.70 7.19 -12.19
CA TYR A 164 8.40 8.58 -12.55
C TYR A 164 9.62 9.48 -12.38
N SER A 165 10.30 9.40 -11.22
CA SER A 165 11.52 10.15 -10.97
C SER A 165 12.62 9.83 -11.98
N PHE A 166 12.82 8.55 -12.30
CA PHE A 166 13.78 8.14 -13.34
C PHE A 166 13.42 8.73 -14.70
N SER A 167 12.13 8.68 -15.08
CA SER A 167 11.66 9.22 -16.36
C SER A 167 11.87 10.74 -16.47
N VAL A 168 11.67 11.47 -15.37
CA VAL A 168 11.92 12.92 -15.31
C VAL A 168 13.41 13.22 -15.41
N ALA A 169 14.26 12.47 -14.70
CA ALA A 169 15.72 12.65 -14.77
C ALA A 169 16.26 12.42 -16.19
N GLU A 170 15.80 11.36 -16.87
CA GLU A 170 16.17 11.09 -18.26
C GLU A 170 15.69 12.18 -19.21
N PHE A 171 14.49 12.72 -18.99
CA PHE A 171 13.98 13.83 -19.78
C PHE A 171 14.84 15.10 -19.61
N THR A 172 15.17 15.46 -18.37
CA THR A 172 16.04 16.62 -18.08
C THR A 172 17.42 16.43 -18.72
N ARG A 173 18.00 15.24 -18.65
CA ARG A 173 19.29 14.92 -19.29
C ARG A 173 19.24 15.13 -20.80
N ARG A 174 18.16 14.71 -21.46
CA ARG A 174 17.96 14.93 -22.91
C ARG A 174 17.84 16.41 -23.26
N GLN A 175 17.13 17.19 -22.44
CA GLN A 175 17.03 18.64 -22.64
C GLN A 175 18.39 19.32 -22.49
N GLU A 176 19.15 18.98 -21.44
CA GLU A 176 20.49 19.53 -21.24
C GLU A 176 21.44 19.18 -22.39
N ALA A 177 21.42 17.93 -22.86
CA ALA A 177 22.21 17.51 -24.02
C ALA A 177 21.83 18.29 -25.28
N SER A 178 20.53 18.47 -25.54
CA SER A 178 20.05 19.27 -26.69
C SER A 178 20.49 20.73 -26.59
N ALA A 179 20.38 21.36 -25.42
CA ALA A 179 20.82 22.74 -25.20
C ALA A 179 22.35 22.89 -25.34
N ARG A 180 23.12 21.89 -24.89
CA ARG A 180 24.58 21.85 -25.09
C ARG A 180 24.94 21.74 -26.57
N ILE A 181 24.19 20.95 -27.35
CA ILE A 181 24.40 20.86 -28.81
C ILE A 181 24.09 22.20 -29.47
N GLU A 182 22.97 22.82 -29.11
CA GLU A 182 22.55 24.10 -29.66
C GLU A 182 23.57 25.22 -29.38
N THR A 183 24.02 25.35 -28.13
CA THR A 183 25.05 26.33 -27.74
C THR A 183 26.37 26.12 -28.47
N ARG A 184 26.81 24.87 -28.65
CA ARG A 184 28.03 24.56 -29.42
C ARG A 184 27.87 24.87 -30.91
N THR A 185 26.71 24.56 -31.46
CA THR A 185 26.37 24.85 -32.86
C THR A 185 26.38 26.35 -33.11
N ALA A 186 25.81 27.14 -32.19
CA ALA A 186 25.88 28.61 -32.23
C ALA A 186 27.32 29.15 -32.11
N ALA A 187 28.19 28.46 -31.37
CA ALA A 187 29.63 28.76 -31.28
C ALA A 187 30.44 28.25 -32.49
N GLY A 188 29.79 27.76 -33.55
CA GLY A 188 30.43 27.27 -34.77
C GLY A 188 31.06 25.87 -34.66
N LYS A 189 30.88 25.17 -33.53
CA LYS A 189 31.35 23.80 -33.31
C LYS A 189 30.17 22.83 -33.44
N TRP A 190 30.08 22.18 -34.59
CA TRP A 190 29.00 21.24 -34.88
C TRP A 190 29.18 19.91 -34.14
N GLY A 191 28.09 19.40 -33.55
CA GLY A 191 28.01 18.06 -32.96
C GLY A 191 28.68 17.89 -31.58
N ILE A 192 28.59 16.65 -31.08
CA ILE A 192 29.23 16.17 -29.86
C ILE A 192 30.44 15.35 -30.28
N THR A 193 31.61 15.63 -29.70
CA THR A 193 32.82 14.83 -29.96
C THR A 193 32.98 13.72 -28.92
N GLU A 194 33.72 12.65 -29.23
CA GLU A 194 34.04 11.57 -28.26
C GLU A 194 34.67 12.10 -26.96
N ARG A 195 35.41 13.22 -27.02
CA ARG A 195 35.95 13.92 -25.85
C ARG A 195 34.86 14.44 -24.91
N ASP A 196 33.73 14.87 -25.44
CA ASP A 196 32.62 15.39 -24.64
C ASP A 196 31.89 14.26 -23.88
N HIS A 197 31.76 13.07 -24.48
CA HIS A 197 31.24 11.88 -23.79
C HIS A 197 32.14 11.42 -22.63
N SER A 198 33.46 11.45 -22.83
CA SER A 198 34.42 11.09 -21.78
C SER A 198 34.45 12.10 -20.62
N ASN A 199 34.05 13.36 -20.85
CA ASN A 199 33.98 14.38 -19.81
C ASN A 199 32.73 14.23 -18.92
N ASP A 200 31.64 13.69 -19.47
CA ASP A 200 30.40 13.37 -18.73
C ASP A 200 30.66 12.32 -17.64
N HIS A 201 31.43 11.26 -17.95
CA HIS A 201 31.86 10.26 -16.95
C HIS A 201 32.82 10.82 -15.88
N ARG A 202 33.62 11.83 -16.21
CA ARG A 202 34.58 12.45 -15.28
C ARG A 202 33.93 13.47 -14.35
N LEU A 203 32.95 14.24 -14.83
CA LEU A 203 32.17 15.18 -14.03
C LEU A 203 31.19 14.48 -13.06
N ALA A 204 30.79 13.24 -13.38
CA ALA A 204 29.99 12.38 -12.52
C ALA A 204 30.75 11.77 -11.32
N SER A 205 32.08 11.91 -11.26
CA SER A 205 32.89 11.45 -10.12
C SER A 205 33.10 12.60 -9.12
N PRO A 206 32.53 12.54 -7.89
CA PRO A 206 32.71 13.61 -6.92
C PRO A 206 34.10 13.46 -6.28
N SER A 207 35.10 14.13 -6.86
CA SER A 207 36.43 14.28 -6.25
C SER A 207 36.90 15.72 -6.46
N GLY A 208 36.31 16.65 -5.72
CA GLY A 208 36.72 18.05 -5.68
C GLY A 208 35.91 18.86 -4.65
N PRO A 209 36.53 19.71 -3.83
CA PRO A 209 35.88 20.25 -2.63
C PRO A 209 34.93 21.42 -2.92
N ASN A 210 33.69 21.25 -2.46
CA ASN A 210 32.82 22.28 -1.89
C ASN A 210 32.80 23.68 -2.56
N ARG A 211 32.04 23.81 -3.66
CA ARG A 211 31.45 25.11 -4.05
C ARG A 211 29.93 24.98 -4.02
N ARG A 212 29.33 25.58 -2.99
CA ARG A 212 27.88 25.73 -2.84
C ARG A 212 27.48 26.99 -3.62
N ASP A 213 26.98 26.84 -4.84
CA ASP A 213 26.24 27.90 -5.51
C ASP A 213 24.76 27.75 -5.13
N ALA A 214 24.23 28.79 -4.49
CA ALA A 214 22.99 28.74 -3.69
C ALA A 214 21.69 28.99 -4.47
N ASP A 215 21.72 29.07 -5.81
CA ASP A 215 20.59 29.56 -6.62
C ASP A 215 20.02 28.55 -7.64
N SER A 216 20.18 27.24 -7.41
CA SER A 216 19.44 26.23 -8.20
C SER A 216 18.10 25.89 -7.53
N PRO A 217 16.96 25.95 -8.25
CA PRO A 217 15.62 25.70 -7.69
C PRO A 217 15.34 24.21 -7.40
N LEU A 218 16.36 23.35 -7.44
CA LEU A 218 16.24 21.91 -7.25
C LEU A 218 16.86 21.52 -5.89
N PRO A 219 16.14 20.77 -5.03
CA PRO A 219 16.67 20.32 -3.75
C PRO A 219 18.00 19.55 -3.92
N ALA A 220 18.96 19.81 -3.04
CA ALA A 220 20.29 19.19 -3.06
C ALA A 220 20.31 17.65 -2.93
N SER A 221 19.16 16.99 -2.77
CA SER A 221 19.02 15.53 -2.72
C SER A 221 19.09 14.83 -4.09
N PHE A 222 19.25 15.57 -5.19
CA PHE A 222 19.16 15.03 -6.56
C PHE A 222 20.49 14.82 -7.30
N MET A 223 21.66 15.19 -6.73
CA MET A 223 22.96 15.20 -7.45
C MET A 223 23.91 14.01 -7.17
N GLY A 224 23.41 12.89 -6.61
CA GLY A 224 24.27 11.80 -6.11
C GLY A 224 24.28 10.47 -6.89
N PHE A 225 23.60 10.34 -8.05
CA PHE A 225 23.24 9.00 -8.57
C PHE A 225 23.93 8.54 -9.86
N ALA A 226 24.85 9.30 -10.45
CA ALA A 226 25.30 9.05 -11.83
C ALA A 226 26.08 7.74 -12.10
N ALA A 227 26.57 7.02 -11.08
CA ALA A 227 27.36 5.79 -11.27
C ALA A 227 26.55 4.47 -11.18
N ASP A 228 25.29 4.51 -10.72
CA ASP A 228 24.45 3.31 -10.51
C ASP A 228 23.12 3.36 -11.31
N GLU A 229 23.02 4.27 -12.28
CA GLU A 229 21.82 4.53 -13.07
C GLU A 229 21.45 3.40 -14.04
N ASP A 230 22.47 2.73 -14.60
CA ASP A 230 22.26 1.57 -15.48
C ASP A 230 21.68 0.36 -14.73
N ALA A 231 21.95 0.25 -13.42
CA ALA A 231 21.36 -0.78 -12.55
C ALA A 231 20.00 -0.37 -11.97
N MET A 232 19.71 0.93 -11.88
CA MET A 232 18.49 1.45 -11.26
C MET A 232 17.21 1.03 -12.01
N LEU A 233 17.18 1.17 -13.35
CA LEU A 233 16.00 0.85 -14.14
C LEU A 233 15.68 -0.68 -14.11
N PRO A 234 16.66 -1.59 -14.31
CA PRO A 234 16.44 -3.03 -14.10
C PRO A 234 15.95 -3.38 -12.69
N ALA A 235 16.47 -2.72 -11.65
CA ALA A 235 16.01 -2.94 -10.28
C ALA A 235 14.54 -2.49 -10.09
N LEU A 236 14.15 -1.35 -10.64
CA LEU A 236 12.76 -0.88 -10.63
C LEU A 236 11.83 -1.83 -11.38
N ARG A 237 12.24 -2.33 -12.55
CA ARG A 237 11.48 -3.32 -13.32
C ARG A 237 11.23 -4.59 -12.52
N THR A 238 12.28 -5.13 -11.90
CA THR A 238 12.20 -6.33 -11.06
C THR A 238 11.24 -6.10 -9.90
N ARG A 239 11.38 -4.98 -9.20
CA ARG A 239 10.51 -4.63 -8.07
C ARG A 239 9.05 -4.45 -8.47
N LEU A 240 8.77 -3.79 -9.59
CA LEU A 240 7.41 -3.65 -10.12
C LEU A 240 6.80 -5.01 -10.49
N ALA A 241 7.58 -5.89 -11.14
CA ALA A 241 7.14 -7.23 -11.49
C ALA A 241 6.80 -8.06 -10.24
N GLU A 242 7.69 -8.07 -9.24
CA GLU A 242 7.49 -8.79 -7.97
C GLU A 242 6.25 -8.30 -7.23
N LEU A 243 6.11 -6.98 -7.05
CA LEU A 243 4.98 -6.40 -6.34
C LEU A 243 3.64 -6.64 -7.07
N SER A 244 3.64 -6.59 -8.40
CA SER A 244 2.43 -6.90 -9.19
C SER A 244 2.05 -8.38 -9.08
N ALA A 245 3.02 -9.30 -9.14
CA ALA A 245 2.78 -10.73 -8.98
C ALA A 245 2.30 -11.06 -7.56
N ASP A 246 2.88 -10.44 -6.54
CA ASP A 246 2.48 -10.62 -5.15
C ASP A 246 1.08 -10.08 -4.86
N PHE A 247 0.71 -8.96 -5.50
CA PHE A 247 -0.66 -8.45 -5.48
C PHE A 247 -1.63 -9.48 -6.06
N ARG A 248 -1.39 -9.98 -7.28
CA ARG A 248 -2.25 -10.97 -7.94
C ARG A 248 -2.40 -12.24 -7.12
N ARG A 249 -1.30 -12.83 -6.63
CA ARG A 249 -1.34 -14.02 -5.75
C ARG A 249 -2.14 -13.78 -4.48
N SER A 250 -2.02 -12.59 -3.89
CA SER A 250 -2.76 -12.26 -2.67
C SER A 250 -4.26 -12.09 -2.96
N VAL A 251 -4.63 -11.55 -4.12
CA VAL A 251 -6.02 -11.50 -4.59
C VAL A 251 -6.56 -12.90 -4.84
N GLU A 252 -5.84 -13.78 -5.54
CA GLU A 252 -6.25 -15.17 -5.79
C GLU A 252 -6.55 -15.94 -4.50
N VAL A 253 -5.72 -15.74 -3.47
CA VAL A 253 -5.93 -16.34 -2.13
C VAL A 253 -7.17 -15.76 -1.46
N LEU A 254 -7.34 -14.43 -1.49
CA LEU A 254 -8.51 -13.77 -0.92
C LEU A 254 -9.81 -14.25 -1.58
N LEU A 255 -9.82 -14.33 -2.91
CA LEU A 255 -10.96 -14.82 -3.68
C LEU A 255 -11.27 -16.29 -3.36
N GLY A 256 -10.23 -17.11 -3.24
CA GLY A 256 -10.36 -18.51 -2.83
C GLY A 256 -10.98 -18.65 -1.44
N ASP A 257 -10.61 -17.78 -0.51
CA ASP A 257 -11.15 -17.77 0.86
C ASP A 257 -12.57 -17.18 0.94
N LEU A 258 -12.92 -16.23 0.06
CA LEU A 258 -14.27 -15.64 -0.06
C LEU A 258 -15.28 -16.62 -0.69
N ALA A 259 -14.87 -17.45 -1.65
CA ALA A 259 -15.76 -18.37 -2.36
C ALA A 259 -16.47 -19.40 -1.45
N TYR A 260 -15.86 -19.75 -0.32
CA TYR A 260 -16.39 -20.74 0.64
C TYR A 260 -17.04 -20.11 1.88
N GLN A 261 -17.28 -18.80 1.87
CA GLN A 261 -17.95 -18.15 2.99
C GLN A 261 -19.43 -18.54 3.05
N PRO A 262 -20.00 -18.72 4.25
CA PRO A 262 -21.42 -19.01 4.40
C PRO A 262 -22.29 -17.81 4.00
N ASP A 263 -21.77 -16.60 4.13
CA ASP A 263 -22.48 -15.36 3.80
C ASP A 263 -22.52 -15.17 2.27
N PRO A 264 -23.72 -15.03 1.66
CA PRO A 264 -23.86 -14.84 0.21
C PRO A 264 -23.26 -13.52 -0.27
N ASP A 265 -23.33 -12.45 0.52
CA ASP A 265 -22.84 -11.13 0.14
C ASP A 265 -21.30 -11.15 0.05
N MET A 266 -20.65 -11.86 0.97
CA MET A 266 -19.20 -12.07 0.94
C MET A 266 -18.76 -12.92 -0.27
N ARG A 267 -19.55 -13.92 -0.67
CA ARG A 267 -19.27 -14.70 -1.89
C ARG A 267 -19.45 -13.86 -3.15
N PHE A 268 -20.52 -13.07 -3.19
CA PHE A 268 -20.79 -12.16 -4.30
C PHE A 268 -19.69 -11.12 -4.46
N LEU A 269 -19.14 -10.60 -3.36
CA LEU A 269 -17.95 -9.76 -3.40
C LEU A 269 -16.79 -10.43 -4.15
N GLY A 270 -16.52 -11.72 -3.88
CA GLY A 270 -15.50 -12.47 -4.59
C GLY A 270 -15.75 -12.54 -6.10
N VAL A 271 -17.01 -12.73 -6.52
CA VAL A 271 -17.40 -12.73 -7.94
C VAL A 271 -17.17 -11.36 -8.58
N VAL A 272 -17.62 -10.29 -7.92
CA VAL A 272 -17.50 -8.91 -8.43
C VAL A 272 -16.05 -8.46 -8.49
N MET A 273 -15.21 -8.85 -7.52
CA MET A 273 -13.77 -8.59 -7.52
C MET A 273 -13.04 -9.35 -8.63
N ASN A 274 -13.53 -10.53 -9.02
CA ASN A 274 -12.97 -11.32 -10.12
C ASN A 274 -13.59 -10.97 -11.48
N PHE A 275 -13.63 -9.68 -11.81
CA PHE A 275 -14.21 -9.23 -13.06
C PHE A 275 -13.52 -9.89 -14.27
N ASN A 276 -14.31 -10.50 -15.16
CA ASN A 276 -13.87 -11.28 -16.33
C ASN A 276 -12.98 -12.50 -16.04
N ASP A 277 -13.10 -13.13 -14.86
CA ASP A 277 -12.33 -14.33 -14.50
C ASP A 277 -10.81 -14.17 -14.67
N VAL A 278 -10.32 -12.95 -14.47
CA VAL A 278 -8.90 -12.59 -14.62
C VAL A 278 -8.04 -13.32 -13.60
N TYR A 279 -8.58 -13.60 -12.41
CA TYR A 279 -7.91 -14.31 -11.34
C TYR A 279 -8.42 -15.76 -11.27
N HIS A 280 -7.50 -16.68 -10.99
CA HIS A 280 -7.82 -18.08 -10.72
C HIS A 280 -7.78 -18.31 -9.20
N PRO A 281 -8.92 -18.43 -8.51
CA PRO A 281 -8.95 -18.51 -7.05
C PRO A 281 -8.21 -19.76 -6.54
N VAL A 282 -7.26 -19.58 -5.62
CA VAL A 282 -6.49 -20.67 -5.01
C VAL A 282 -6.68 -20.68 -3.52
N ARG A 283 -7.09 -21.81 -2.96
CA ARG A 283 -7.31 -21.94 -1.52
C ARG A 283 -6.00 -22.09 -0.74
N ARG A 284 -5.88 -21.37 0.38
CA ARG A 284 -4.83 -21.67 1.39
C ARG A 284 -5.11 -23.04 2.03
N SER A 285 -4.23 -24.02 1.78
CA SER A 285 -4.30 -25.31 2.47
C SER A 285 -4.16 -25.12 3.98
N LYS A 286 -5.06 -25.75 4.76
CA LYS A 286 -5.14 -25.65 6.23
C LYS A 286 -3.79 -25.86 6.93
N LYS A 287 -2.90 -26.71 6.36
CA LYS A 287 -1.54 -26.97 6.85
C LYS A 287 -0.59 -25.76 6.80
N ARG A 288 -0.78 -24.81 5.87
CA ARG A 288 0.08 -23.61 5.75
C ARG A 288 -0.35 -22.50 6.72
N ALA A 289 -1.64 -22.39 7.02
CA ALA A 289 -2.17 -21.41 7.97
C ALA A 289 -1.69 -21.67 9.41
N ASP A 290 -1.71 -22.94 9.86
CA ASP A 290 -1.17 -23.34 11.16
C ASP A 290 0.33 -23.06 11.29
N ARG A 291 1.09 -23.19 10.19
CA ARG A 291 2.53 -22.95 10.17
C ARG A 291 2.87 -21.46 10.29
N ASP A 292 2.11 -20.60 9.63
CA ASP A 292 2.25 -19.13 9.69
C ASP A 292 1.76 -18.55 11.03
N GLY A 293 0.70 -19.13 11.62
CA GLY A 293 0.21 -18.77 12.95
C GLY A 293 1.22 -19.13 14.04
N ARG A 294 1.75 -20.36 14.01
CA ARG A 294 2.74 -20.84 14.98
C ARG A 294 4.09 -20.11 14.91
N ALA A 295 4.47 -19.62 13.73
CA ALA A 295 5.68 -18.81 13.56
C ALA A 295 5.58 -17.41 14.19
N LYS A 296 4.36 -16.87 14.34
CA LYS A 296 4.13 -15.57 15.01
C LYS A 296 3.95 -15.67 16.52
N GLU A 297 3.67 -16.87 17.05
CA GLU A 297 3.41 -17.12 18.47
C GLU A 297 4.63 -17.59 19.27
N THR A 298 5.84 -17.57 18.69
CA THR A 298 7.06 -17.90 19.45
C THR A 298 7.78 -16.61 19.88
N PRO A 299 7.51 -16.05 21.08
CA PRO A 299 8.39 -15.05 21.65
C PRO A 299 9.71 -15.70 22.07
N GLN A 300 10.77 -15.01 21.69
CA GLN A 300 12.18 -15.22 21.99
C GLN A 300 12.39 -15.53 23.49
N GLN A 301 12.57 -16.80 23.83
CA GLN A 301 13.00 -17.22 25.16
C GLN A 301 13.97 -18.39 25.03
N GLN A 302 15.22 -18.09 24.69
CA GLN A 302 16.36 -18.95 25.02
C GLN A 302 17.68 -18.18 24.90
N GLN A 303 18.34 -18.05 26.06
CA GLN A 303 19.80 -18.04 26.32
C GLN A 303 20.23 -16.92 27.27
N VAL A 304 19.95 -17.10 28.57
CA VAL A 304 20.91 -16.78 29.63
C VAL A 304 20.69 -17.82 30.73
N GLY A 305 21.65 -18.71 30.94
CA GLY A 305 21.60 -19.69 32.04
C GLY A 305 22.34 -20.97 31.72
N GLY A 306 23.65 -20.98 31.96
CA GLY A 306 24.43 -22.21 31.79
C GLY A 306 25.94 -22.03 31.83
N ALA A 307 26.51 -21.24 32.75
CA ALA A 307 27.92 -21.32 33.10
C ALA A 307 28.17 -20.62 34.45
N GLU A 308 28.18 -21.37 35.55
CA GLU A 308 29.00 -21.11 36.75
C GLU A 308 28.60 -22.08 37.87
N GLN A 309 29.24 -23.26 37.91
CA GLN A 309 29.38 -24.04 39.14
C GLN A 309 30.48 -25.10 38.96
N LYS A 310 31.73 -24.63 38.89
CA LYS A 310 32.92 -25.44 39.20
C LYS A 310 33.96 -24.53 39.82
N GLY A 311 34.21 -24.72 41.11
CA GLY A 311 35.33 -24.08 41.82
C GLY A 311 34.90 -23.27 43.03
N LYS A 312 34.63 -23.95 44.14
CA LYS A 312 34.90 -23.51 45.53
C LYS A 312 34.43 -24.57 46.52
N GLU A 313 35.20 -25.64 46.62
CA GLU A 313 35.18 -26.52 47.80
C GLU A 313 36.59 -27.07 48.02
N ALA A 314 37.48 -26.18 48.47
CA ALA A 314 38.82 -26.52 48.95
C ALA A 314 39.35 -25.35 49.80
N ALA A 315 38.77 -25.15 50.99
CA ALA A 315 39.38 -24.36 52.07
C ALA A 315 38.59 -24.55 53.38
N LEU A 316 38.65 -25.75 53.97
CA LEU A 316 38.50 -25.91 55.42
C LEU A 316 39.07 -27.28 55.86
N LYS A 317 40.39 -27.32 56.08
CA LYS A 317 41.11 -28.27 56.96
C LYS A 317 42.62 -28.00 56.85
N ALA A 318 43.10 -27.07 57.67
CA ALA A 318 44.43 -27.01 58.29
C ALA A 318 44.48 -25.71 59.10
#